data_AF-A0A7S1EHI0-F1
#
_entry.id   AF-A0A7S1EHI0-F1
#
_cell.length_a   1.000
_cell.length_b   1.000
_cell.length_c   1.000
_cell.angle_alpha   90.00
_cell.angle_beta   90.00
_cell.angle_gamma   90.00
#
_symmetry.space_group_name_H-M   'P 1'
#
loop_
_entity.id
_entity.type
_entity.pdbx_description
1 polymer ?
#
loop_
_entity_poly.entity_id
_entity_poly.type
_entity_poly.pdbx_seq_one_letter_code
_entity_poly.pdbx_strand_id
1 'polypeptide(L)'
;VSDPCRGAGGSLLRTHSGFSHSLPPPCCIHAPPLATHNSNAEDSHASQGQFGTWFVDQHDAAEVLTYRGALVASALSVSLGVFLGVSGGEASPPPAWALDLCAVGFFASFGVSIATIHIYMKPMHDFLKVLWGAGVAGSLG
;
A
#
# COMPACT_ATOMS: atom_id res chain seq x y z
N VAL A 1 33.52 -27.18 -40.57
CA VAL A 1 33.48 -25.87 -41.25
C VAL A 1 34.11 -24.88 -40.27
N SER A 2 35.10 -24.13 -40.71
CA SER A 2 36.16 -23.57 -39.88
C SER A 2 35.79 -22.25 -39.19
N ASP A 3 36.21 -22.10 -37.93
CA ASP A 3 36.19 -20.84 -37.16
C ASP A 3 37.09 -19.75 -37.80
N PRO A 4 36.60 -18.51 -37.99
CA PRO A 4 37.42 -17.40 -38.45
C PRO A 4 37.87 -16.54 -37.26
N CYS A 5 38.69 -17.08 -36.38
CA CYS A 5 39.36 -16.32 -35.32
C CYS A 5 40.84 -16.70 -35.25
N ARG A 6 41.62 -16.35 -36.28
CA ARG A 6 43.07 -16.43 -36.19
C ARG A 6 43.79 -15.48 -37.15
N GLY A 7 44.46 -14.49 -36.59
CA GLY A 7 45.64 -13.88 -37.20
C GLY A 7 45.53 -12.38 -37.46
N ALA A 8 46.19 -11.59 -36.62
CA ALA A 8 47.20 -10.61 -37.04
C ALA A 8 47.70 -9.86 -35.80
N GLY A 9 48.85 -10.31 -35.28
CA GLY A 9 49.72 -9.43 -34.51
C GLY A 9 50.43 -8.46 -35.45
N GLY A 10 50.64 -7.22 -35.01
CA GLY A 10 51.34 -6.21 -35.79
C GLY A 10 51.46 -4.89 -35.04
N SER A 11 52.66 -4.68 -34.48
CA SER A 11 53.19 -3.43 -33.95
C SER A 11 52.93 -2.21 -34.85
N LEU A 12 52.65 -1.03 -34.28
CA LEU A 12 53.35 0.25 -34.57
C LEU A 12 52.59 1.48 -34.02
N LEU A 13 53.33 2.26 -33.23
CA LEU A 13 53.36 3.73 -33.15
C LEU A 13 52.09 4.55 -32.83
N ARG A 14 52.16 5.12 -31.62
CA ARG A 14 51.81 6.50 -31.24
C ARG A 14 51.93 7.51 -32.39
N THR A 15 50.85 8.20 -32.75
CA THR A 15 50.81 9.65 -33.07
C THR A 15 49.38 10.18 -33.21
N HIS A 16 49.10 11.25 -32.46
CA HIS A 16 48.34 12.47 -32.79
C HIS A 16 46.99 12.42 -33.56
N SER A 17 46.02 13.13 -32.95
CA SER A 17 45.00 13.98 -33.56
C SER A 17 44.05 13.36 -34.60
N GLY A 18 42.75 13.41 -34.30
CA GLY A 18 41.75 13.31 -35.37
C GLY A 18 40.41 12.80 -34.89
N PHE A 19 39.47 13.73 -34.79
CA PHE A 19 38.05 13.47 -34.73
C PHE A 19 37.62 12.62 -35.94
N SER A 20 37.18 11.38 -35.70
CA SER A 20 36.36 10.59 -36.62
C SER A 20 35.60 9.55 -35.79
N HIS A 21 34.39 9.93 -35.36
CA HIS A 21 33.44 8.95 -34.86
C HIS A 21 33.01 8.06 -36.03
N SER A 22 33.63 6.89 -36.09
CA SER A 22 33.23 5.77 -36.92
C SER A 22 31.79 5.38 -36.57
N LEU A 23 30.89 5.50 -37.55
CA LEU A 23 29.52 4.96 -37.46
C LEU A 23 29.61 3.44 -37.26
N PRO A 24 28.94 2.86 -36.25
CA PRO A 24 28.87 1.41 -36.11
C PRO A 24 28.05 0.80 -37.26
N PRO A 25 28.39 -0.42 -37.72
CA PRO A 25 27.70 -1.10 -38.81
C PRO A 25 26.24 -1.44 -38.46
N PRO A 26 25.33 -1.52 -39.46
CA PRO A 26 23.92 -1.79 -39.24
C PRO A 26 23.72 -3.30 -39.10
N CYS A 27 23.80 -3.82 -37.88
CA CYS A 27 23.42 -5.20 -37.61
C CYS A 27 22.70 -5.30 -36.27
N CYS A 28 21.40 -5.58 -36.39
CA CYS A 28 20.62 -6.37 -35.44
C CYS A 28 20.38 -5.76 -34.06
N ILE A 29 19.61 -4.67 -33.99
CA ILE A 29 18.72 -4.48 -32.84
C ILE A 29 17.38 -5.09 -33.22
N HIS A 30 17.27 -6.36 -32.86
CA HIS A 30 16.04 -7.13 -32.76
C HIS A 30 15.02 -6.28 -32.00
N ALA A 31 13.90 -5.94 -32.65
CA ALA A 31 12.78 -5.30 -31.95
C ALA A 31 12.32 -6.26 -30.84
N PRO A 32 12.12 -5.80 -29.60
CA PRO A 32 11.50 -6.64 -28.58
C PRO A 32 10.11 -7.06 -29.09
N PRO A 33 9.68 -8.31 -28.89
CA PRO A 33 8.32 -8.70 -29.21
C PRO A 33 7.39 -7.79 -28.41
N LEU A 34 6.42 -7.20 -29.11
CA LEU A 34 5.35 -6.40 -28.54
C LEU A 34 4.77 -7.20 -27.36
N ALA A 35 4.98 -6.72 -26.14
CA ALA A 35 4.38 -7.35 -24.97
C ALA A 35 2.87 -7.33 -25.18
N THR A 36 2.30 -8.51 -25.41
CA THR A 36 0.87 -8.73 -25.34
C THR A 36 0.43 -8.26 -23.96
N HIS A 37 -0.40 -7.23 -23.92
CA HIS A 37 -1.02 -6.73 -22.70
C HIS A 37 -2.00 -7.79 -22.19
N ASN A 38 -1.46 -8.83 -21.57
CA ASN A 38 -2.24 -9.84 -20.87
C ASN A 38 -2.73 -9.15 -19.59
N SER A 39 -3.97 -8.66 -19.62
CA SER A 39 -4.68 -8.03 -18.49
C SER A 39 -4.94 -8.97 -17.30
N ASN A 40 -4.27 -10.13 -17.25
CA ASN A 40 -4.34 -11.11 -16.16
C ASN A 40 -3.00 -11.30 -15.43
N ALA A 41 -1.97 -10.49 -15.74
CA ALA A 41 -0.83 -10.34 -14.86
C ALA A 41 -1.14 -9.18 -13.91
N GLU A 42 -1.65 -9.50 -12.72
CA GLU A 42 -1.82 -8.53 -11.63
C GLU A 42 -0.47 -7.81 -11.42
N ASP A 43 -0.47 -6.51 -11.69
CA ASP A 43 0.68 -5.64 -11.83
C ASP A 43 1.44 -5.51 -10.50
N SER A 44 2.27 -6.52 -10.19
CA SER A 44 3.25 -6.47 -9.12
C SER A 44 4.45 -5.67 -9.62
N HIS A 45 4.26 -4.36 -9.79
CA HIS A 45 5.31 -3.45 -10.23
C HIS A 45 6.44 -3.46 -9.19
N ALA A 46 7.57 -4.09 -9.54
CA ALA A 46 8.73 -4.19 -8.67
C ALA A 46 9.18 -2.77 -8.26
N SER A 47 8.99 -2.43 -6.99
CA SER A 47 9.36 -1.13 -6.46
C SER A 47 10.81 -1.21 -6.02
N GLN A 48 11.67 -0.37 -6.60
CA GLN A 48 13.08 -0.35 -6.23
C GLN A 48 13.25 0.58 -5.02
N GLY A 49 13.39 -0.02 -3.84
CA GLY A 49 13.62 0.70 -2.58
C GLY A 49 15.10 0.77 -2.20
N GLN A 50 15.41 1.57 -1.19
CA GLN A 50 16.78 1.68 -0.65
C GLN A 50 17.33 0.35 -0.08
N PHE A 51 16.44 -0.61 0.19
CA PHE A 51 16.75 -1.93 0.73
C PHE A 51 16.69 -3.06 -0.32
N GLY A 52 16.57 -2.72 -1.61
CA GLY A 52 16.46 -3.68 -2.71
C GLY A 52 15.10 -3.65 -3.40
N THR A 53 14.88 -4.58 -4.32
CA THR A 53 13.58 -4.76 -5.00
C THR A 53 12.59 -5.37 -4.03
N TRP A 54 11.49 -4.68 -3.79
CA TRP A 54 10.40 -5.16 -2.96
C TRP A 54 9.10 -5.15 -3.78
N PHE A 55 8.21 -6.09 -3.46
CA PHE A 55 6.90 -6.22 -4.08
C PHE A 55 5.87 -5.82 -3.04
N VAL A 56 4.96 -4.91 -3.41
CA VAL A 56 3.79 -4.60 -2.59
C VAL A 56 2.84 -5.78 -2.74
N ASP A 57 2.53 -6.45 -1.64
CA ASP A 57 1.48 -7.45 -1.65
C ASP A 57 0.10 -6.75 -1.65
N GLN A 58 -0.81 -7.15 -2.54
CA GLN A 58 -2.12 -6.53 -2.63
C GLN A 58 -2.96 -6.77 -1.37
N HIS A 59 -2.73 -7.87 -0.65
CA HIS A 59 -3.40 -8.15 0.61
C HIS A 59 -3.00 -7.13 1.68
N ASP A 60 -1.70 -6.83 1.81
CA ASP A 60 -1.18 -5.84 2.75
C ASP A 60 -1.76 -4.44 2.45
N ALA A 61 -1.82 -4.06 1.17
CA ALA A 61 -2.44 -2.81 0.75
C ALA A 61 -3.95 -2.73 1.08
N ALA A 62 -4.68 -3.84 0.91
CA ALA A 62 -6.10 -3.93 1.23
C ALA A 62 -6.37 -3.85 2.75
N GLU A 63 -5.51 -4.47 3.56
CA GLU A 63 -5.56 -4.35 5.03
C GLU A 63 -5.32 -2.90 5.47
N VAL A 64 -4.31 -2.25 4.87
CA VAL A 64 -4.01 -0.83 5.14
C VAL A 64 -5.20 0.08 4.85
N LEU A 65 -5.87 -0.14 3.71
CA LEU A 65 -7.03 0.66 3.34
C LEU A 65 -8.21 0.41 4.28
N THR A 66 -8.45 -0.86 4.62
CA THR A 66 -9.55 -1.27 5.49
C THR A 66 -9.42 -0.68 6.90
N TYR A 67 -8.25 -0.77 7.55
CA TYR A 67 -8.10 -0.22 8.91
C TYR A 67 -8.29 1.30 8.93
N ARG A 68 -7.78 2.02 7.90
CA ARG A 68 -7.92 3.47 7.78
C ARG A 68 -9.37 3.87 7.56
N GLY A 69 -10.07 3.17 6.67
CA GLY A 69 -11.49 3.38 6.43
C GLY A 69 -12.32 3.16 7.69
N ALA A 70 -12.02 2.11 8.45
CA ALA A 70 -12.68 1.81 9.72
C ALA A 70 -12.44 2.87 10.80
N LEU A 71 -11.24 3.48 10.86
CA LEU A 71 -10.98 4.61 11.76
C LEU A 71 -11.77 5.86 11.37
N VAL A 72 -11.86 6.17 10.07
CA VAL A 72 -12.68 7.28 9.59
C VAL A 72 -14.15 7.05 9.93
N ALA A 73 -14.68 5.85 9.69
CA ALA A 73 -16.05 5.49 10.05
C ALA A 73 -16.31 5.63 11.56
N SER A 74 -15.36 5.19 12.40
CA SER A 74 -15.43 5.37 13.86
C SER A 74 -15.51 6.84 14.25
N ALA A 75 -14.66 7.69 13.66
CA ALA A 75 -14.64 9.12 13.91
C ALA A 75 -15.94 9.80 13.46
N LEU A 76 -16.48 9.42 12.30
CA LEU A 76 -17.77 9.94 11.81
C LEU A 76 -18.91 9.56 12.75
N SER A 77 -18.93 8.32 13.24
CA SER A 77 -19.98 7.84 14.14
C SER A 77 -19.99 8.61 15.48
N VAL A 78 -18.81 8.83 16.08
CA VAL A 78 -18.68 9.65 17.29
C VAL A 78 -19.02 11.11 17.01
N SER A 79 -18.54 11.68 15.90
CA SER A 79 -18.84 13.06 15.53
C SER A 79 -20.34 13.28 15.35
N LEU A 80 -21.04 12.33 14.73
CA LEU A 80 -22.48 12.39 14.55
C LEU A 80 -23.22 12.23 15.89
N GLY A 81 -22.79 11.30 16.75
CA GLY A 81 -23.35 11.13 18.09
C GLY A 81 -23.20 12.40 18.95
N VAL A 82 -22.03 13.03 18.95
CA VAL A 82 -21.78 14.31 19.63
C VAL A 82 -22.63 15.42 19.03
N PHE A 83 -22.70 15.51 17.70
CA PHE A 83 -23.53 16.51 17.02
C PHE A 83 -25.01 16.36 17.39
N LEU A 84 -25.54 15.14 17.41
CA LEU A 84 -26.92 14.86 17.84
C LEU A 84 -27.14 15.23 19.32
N GLY A 85 -26.20 14.86 20.19
CA GLY A 85 -26.28 15.17 21.63
C GLY A 85 -26.22 16.67 21.93
N VAL A 86 -25.47 17.45 21.15
CA VAL A 86 -25.34 18.91 21.35
C VAL A 86 -26.45 19.70 20.65
N SER A 87 -26.95 19.21 19.50
CA SER A 87 -27.97 19.92 18.71
C SER A 87 -29.38 19.83 19.28
N GLY A 88 -29.71 18.75 20.00
CA GLY A 88 -30.97 18.64 20.73
C GLY A 88 -30.87 19.32 22.09
N GLY A 89 -31.28 20.59 22.17
CA GLY A 89 -31.49 21.26 23.46
C GLY A 89 -32.57 20.58 24.30
N GLU A 90 -32.75 20.98 25.57
CA GLU A 90 -33.71 20.36 26.52
C GLU A 90 -35.16 20.31 26.01
N ALA A 91 -35.52 21.16 25.05
CA ALA A 91 -36.86 21.22 24.46
C ALA A 91 -37.17 20.09 23.46
N SER A 92 -36.15 19.45 22.86
CA SER A 92 -36.34 18.35 21.91
C SER A 92 -35.11 17.44 21.89
N PRO A 93 -34.99 16.51 22.85
CA PRO A 93 -33.87 15.57 22.87
C PRO A 93 -33.89 14.68 21.61
N PRO A 94 -32.70 14.32 21.08
CA PRO A 94 -32.62 13.34 20.00
C PRO A 94 -33.19 12.00 20.49
N PRO A 95 -33.79 11.21 19.59
CA PRO A 95 -34.34 9.92 19.99
C PRO A 95 -33.20 8.99 20.41
N ALA A 96 -33.38 8.29 21.55
CA ALA A 96 -32.35 7.46 22.16
C ALA A 96 -31.74 6.42 21.21
N TRP A 97 -32.58 5.82 20.35
CA TRP A 97 -32.13 4.84 19.36
C TRP A 97 -31.08 5.39 18.38
N ALA A 98 -31.09 6.70 18.09
CA ALA A 98 -30.12 7.29 17.17
C ALA A 98 -28.72 7.35 17.81
N LEU A 99 -28.66 7.63 19.11
CA LEU A 99 -27.40 7.61 19.87
C LEU A 99 -26.92 6.17 20.05
N ASP A 100 -27.82 5.22 20.29
CA ASP A 100 -27.48 3.79 20.37
C ASP A 100 -26.88 3.27 19.05
N LEU A 101 -27.46 3.65 17.91
CA LEU A 101 -26.90 3.30 16.59
C LEU A 101 -25.51 3.92 16.37
N CYS A 102 -25.28 5.15 16.84
CA CYS A 102 -23.95 5.76 16.78
C CYS A 102 -22.96 5.03 17.71
N ALA A 103 -23.37 4.64 18.91
CA ALA A 103 -22.52 3.88 19.81
C ALA A 103 -22.16 2.51 19.21
N VAL A 104 -23.13 1.77 18.70
CA VAL A 104 -22.91 0.47 18.04
C VAL A 104 -22.01 0.64 16.81
N GLY A 105 -22.25 1.66 15.98
CA GLY A 105 -21.45 1.97 14.80
C GLY A 105 -19.99 2.26 15.15
N PHE A 106 -19.74 3.01 16.22
CA PHE A 106 -18.41 3.27 16.75
C PHE A 106 -17.72 1.98 17.22
N PHE A 107 -18.37 1.18 18.08
CA PHE A 107 -17.77 -0.04 18.61
C PHE A 107 -17.49 -1.07 17.51
N ALA A 108 -18.38 -1.20 16.53
CA ALA A 108 -18.20 -2.09 15.38
C ALA A 108 -17.02 -1.65 14.51
N SER A 109 -16.99 -0.37 14.11
CA SER A 109 -15.93 0.15 13.23
C SER A 109 -14.56 0.14 13.92
N PHE A 110 -14.51 0.46 15.21
CA PHE A 110 -13.27 0.43 15.98
C PHE A 110 -12.76 -1.00 16.18
N GLY A 111 -13.67 -1.96 16.42
CA GLY A 111 -13.33 -3.38 16.46
C GLY A 111 -12.77 -3.90 15.14
N VAL A 112 -13.37 -3.53 14.01
CA VAL A 112 -12.86 -3.87 12.66
C VAL A 112 -11.45 -3.30 12.46
N SER A 113 -11.22 -2.04 12.83
CA SER A 113 -9.89 -1.42 12.71
C SER A 113 -8.82 -2.17 13.49
N ILE A 114 -9.12 -2.59 14.73
CA ILE A 114 -8.20 -3.40 15.55
C ILE A 114 -7.98 -4.78 14.92
N ALA A 115 -9.02 -5.41 14.38
CA ALA A 115 -8.88 -6.73 13.77
C ALA A 115 -7.98 -6.72 12.53
N THR A 116 -8.00 -5.64 11.75
CA THR A 116 -7.24 -5.52 10.50
C THR A 116 -5.81 -5.02 10.68
N ILE A 117 -5.47 -4.34 11.78
CA ILE A 117 -4.13 -3.79 11.94
C ILE A 117 -3.10 -4.92 12.15
N HIS A 118 -2.35 -5.24 11.09
CA HIS A 118 -1.27 -6.22 11.15
C HIS A 118 -0.01 -5.57 11.73
N ILE A 119 -0.02 -5.30 13.04
CA ILE A 119 1.13 -4.69 13.71
C ILE A 119 2.08 -5.78 14.22
N TYR A 120 3.35 -5.71 13.83
CA TYR A 120 4.40 -6.69 14.16
C TYR A 120 4.62 -6.87 15.67
N MET A 121 4.21 -5.87 16.48
CA MET A 121 4.30 -5.84 17.93
C MET A 121 3.01 -6.33 18.58
N LYS A 122 2.92 -7.64 18.85
CA LYS A 122 1.81 -8.28 19.57
C LYS A 122 1.36 -7.58 20.86
N PRO A 123 2.23 -7.13 21.80
CA PRO A 123 1.76 -6.62 23.08
C PRO A 123 0.89 -5.36 22.95
N MET A 124 1.15 -4.53 21.94
CA MET A 124 0.34 -3.35 21.66
C MET A 124 -1.02 -3.72 21.07
N HIS A 125 -1.07 -4.70 20.16
CA HIS A 125 -2.32 -5.18 19.57
C HIS A 125 -3.28 -5.73 20.64
N ASP A 126 -2.75 -6.52 21.57
CA ASP A 126 -3.55 -7.12 22.63
C ASP A 126 -4.03 -6.07 23.64
N PHE A 127 -3.21 -5.06 23.94
CA PHE A 127 -3.64 -3.94 24.77
C PHE A 127 -4.83 -3.18 24.17
N LEU A 128 -4.83 -2.93 22.85
CA LEU A 128 -5.95 -2.29 22.16
C LEU A 128 -7.23 -3.13 22.20
N LYS A 129 -7.13 -4.46 22.06
CA LYS A 129 -8.28 -5.35 22.19
C LYS A 129 -8.87 -5.31 23.60
N VAL A 130 -8.02 -5.27 24.62
CA VAL A 130 -8.45 -5.16 26.02
C VAL A 130 -9.17 -3.85 26.26
N LEU A 131 -8.63 -2.72 25.77
CA LEU A 131 -9.29 -1.42 25.88
C LEU A 131 -10.64 -1.40 25.16
N TRP A 132 -10.73 -1.96 23.96
CA TRP A 132 -11.99 -2.08 23.24
C TRP A 132 -13.00 -2.96 23.99
N GLY A 133 -12.58 -4.14 24.45
CA GLY A 133 -13.43 -5.05 25.23
C GLY A 133 -13.91 -4.43 26.54
N ALA A 134 -13.04 -3.70 27.24
CA ALA A 134 -13.40 -2.95 28.44
C ALA A 134 -14.40 -1.82 28.14
N GLY A 135 -14.23 -1.11 27.01
CA GLY A 135 -15.19 -0.10 26.56
C GLY A 135 -16.56 -0.68 26.25
N VAL A 136 -16.63 -1.83 25.55
CA VAL A 136 -17.89 -2.53 25.28
C VAL A 136 -18.54 -3.02 26.58
N ALA A 137 -17.77 -3.62 27.48
CA ALA A 137 -18.26 -4.10 28.77
C ALA A 137 -18.82 -2.95 29.62
N GLY A 138 -18.12 -1.80 29.67
CA GLY A 138 -18.57 -0.62 30.37
C GLY A 138 -19.77 0.09 29.72
N SER A 139 -20.05 -0.17 28.44
CA SER A 139 -21.24 0.37 27.77
C SER A 139 -22.51 -0.45 28.05
N LEU A 140 -22.37 -1.70 28.49
CA LEU A 140 -23.49 -2.62 28.74
C LEU A 140 -23.91 -2.71 30.21
N GLY A 141 -23.03 -2.32 31.14
CA GLY A 141 -23.24 -2.38 32.60
C GLY A 141 -23.50 -1.01 33.20
#